data_AF-A0A011LX72-F1
#
_entry.id   AF-A0A011LX72-F1
#
_cell.length_a   1.000
_cell.length_b   1.000
_cell.length_c   1.000
_cell.angle_alpha   90.00
_cell.angle_beta   90.00
_cell.angle_gamma   90.00
#
_symmetry.space_group_name_H-M   'P 1'
#
loop_
_entity.id
_entity.type
_entity.pdbx_description
1 polymer ?
#
loop_
_entity_poly.entity_id
_entity_poly.type
_entity_poly.pdbx_seq_one_letter_code
_entity_poly.pdbx_strand_id
1 'polypeptide(L)'
;MKHIIYFFCLFMASCTLVPLYSIRDDDAKWIHRVTGEEASAELLGKCADYASFNIIKRKPDPNIVDTEYLNNLGRIYDMKGKCLYENGFIFKVRMFSAYCYGLKTSCEAYNKYRK
;
A
#
# COMPACT_ATOMS: atom_id res chain seq x y z
N MET A 1 -31.68 -18.45 33.97
CA MET A 1 -31.16 -17.20 33.38
C MET A 1 -29.75 -16.77 33.86
N LYS A 2 -29.13 -17.42 34.86
CA LYS A 2 -27.74 -17.09 35.26
C LYS A 2 -26.66 -17.76 34.39
N HIS A 3 -26.94 -18.91 33.78
CA HIS A 3 -25.95 -19.65 32.98
C HIS A 3 -25.79 -19.17 31.52
N ILE A 4 -26.75 -18.39 31.00
CA ILE A 4 -26.69 -17.83 29.63
C ILE A 4 -25.65 -16.70 29.55
N ILE A 5 -25.44 -15.98 30.64
CA ILE A 5 -24.47 -14.87 30.71
C ILE A 5 -23.03 -15.41 30.66
N TYR A 6 -22.75 -16.56 31.27
CA TYR A 6 -21.42 -17.17 31.26
C TYR A 6 -20.99 -17.66 29.86
N PHE A 7 -21.94 -18.10 29.03
CA PHE A 7 -21.64 -18.52 27.65
C PHE A 7 -21.30 -17.33 26.73
N PHE A 8 -21.89 -16.16 26.98
CA PHE A 8 -21.61 -14.94 26.21
C PHE A 8 -20.23 -14.34 26.53
N CYS A 9 -19.78 -14.44 27.78
CA CYS A 9 -18.45 -13.98 28.18
C CYS A 9 -17.30 -14.84 27.64
N LEU A 10 -17.52 -16.15 27.42
CA LEU A 10 -16.52 -17.05 26.82
C LEU A 10 -16.31 -16.81 25.32
N PHE A 11 -17.32 -16.29 24.60
CA PHE A 11 -17.21 -15.99 23.17
C PHE A 11 -16.42 -14.69 22.88
N MET A 12 -16.40 -13.75 23.83
CA MET A 12 -15.68 -12.48 23.70
C MET A 12 -14.18 -12.58 24.05
N ALA A 13 -13.75 -13.67 24.71
CA ALA A 13 -12.35 -13.88 25.08
C ALA A 13 -11.50 -14.48 23.94
N SER A 14 -12.12 -14.99 22.87
CA SER A 14 -11.44 -15.69 21.76
C SER A 14 -10.96 -14.79 20.61
N CYS A 15 -11.06 -13.46 20.70
CA CYS A 15 -10.66 -12.56 19.60
C CYS A 15 -9.26 -11.94 19.72
N THR A 16 -8.33 -12.54 20.47
CA THR A 16 -6.91 -12.12 20.48
C THR A 16 -6.03 -13.03 19.62
N LEU A 17 -6.53 -13.46 18.47
CA LEU A 17 -5.66 -13.77 17.34
C LEU A 17 -5.80 -12.59 16.39
N VAL A 18 -5.11 -11.48 16.72
CA VAL A 18 -4.78 -10.48 15.71
C VAL A 18 -3.97 -11.26 14.69
N PRO A 19 -4.50 -11.52 13.47
CA PRO A 19 -3.68 -12.12 12.44
C PRO A 19 -2.47 -11.20 12.32
N LEU A 20 -1.26 -11.74 12.35
CA LEU A 20 -0.13 -11.08 11.69
C LEU A 20 -0.59 -10.91 10.25
N TYR A 21 -1.20 -9.76 9.93
CA TYR A 21 -1.81 -9.51 8.64
C TYR A 21 -0.67 -9.43 7.63
N SER A 22 -0.33 -10.56 7.01
CA SER A 22 0.49 -10.55 5.81
C SER A 22 -0.23 -9.69 4.79
N ILE A 23 0.41 -8.60 4.36
CA ILE A 23 -0.15 -7.73 3.32
C ILE A 23 -0.18 -8.57 2.05
N ARG A 24 -1.39 -8.81 1.55
CA ARG A 24 -1.59 -9.57 0.32
C ARG A 24 -1.27 -8.69 -0.88
N ASP A 25 -0.81 -9.28 -1.97
CA ASP A 25 -0.52 -8.51 -3.20
C ASP A 25 -1.77 -7.83 -3.79
N ASP A 26 -2.98 -8.30 -3.45
CA ASP A 26 -4.25 -7.71 -3.87
C ASP A 26 -4.83 -6.66 -2.89
N ASP A 27 -4.13 -6.37 -1.80
CA ASP A 27 -4.60 -5.44 -0.77
C ASP A 27 -4.62 -3.97 -1.24
N ALA A 28 -3.72 -3.62 -2.16
CA ALA A 28 -3.76 -2.33 -2.83
C ALA A 28 -3.31 -2.43 -4.29
N LYS A 29 -4.05 -1.80 -5.18
CA LYS A 29 -3.84 -1.87 -6.63
C LYS A 29 -3.96 -0.50 -7.28
N TRP A 30 -3.26 -0.35 -8.40
CA TRP A 30 -3.43 0.79 -9.29
C TRP A 30 -4.34 0.36 -10.43
N ILE A 31 -5.50 1.00 -10.54
CA ILE A 31 -6.56 0.62 -11.47
C ILE A 31 -6.80 1.74 -12.47
N HIS A 32 -6.80 1.43 -13.77
CA HIS A 32 -7.07 2.41 -14.80
C HIS A 32 -8.51 2.92 -14.68
N ARG A 33 -8.70 4.24 -14.75
CA ARG A 33 -10.00 4.88 -14.45
C ARG A 33 -11.12 4.48 -15.40
N VAL A 34 -10.77 4.21 -16.66
CA VAL A 34 -11.75 3.91 -17.72
C VAL A 34 -11.92 2.41 -17.91
N THR A 35 -10.82 1.68 -18.07
CA THR A 35 -10.88 0.24 -18.41
C THR A 35 -11.06 -0.63 -17.17
N GLY A 36 -10.74 -0.12 -15.98
CA GLY A 36 -10.78 -0.90 -14.74
C GLY A 36 -9.65 -1.92 -14.63
N GLU A 37 -8.70 -1.93 -15.57
CA GLU A 37 -7.57 -2.86 -15.60
C GLU A 37 -6.48 -2.46 -14.61
N GLU A 38 -5.72 -3.45 -14.16
CA GLU A 38 -4.58 -3.24 -13.26
C GLU A 38 -3.37 -2.69 -14.02
N ALA A 39 -2.60 -1.82 -13.36
CA ALA A 39 -1.34 -1.33 -13.92
C ALA A 39 -0.38 -2.49 -14.16
N SER A 40 0.23 -2.54 -15.35
CA SER A 40 1.23 -3.54 -15.67
C SER A 40 2.47 -3.40 -14.78
N ALA A 41 3.17 -4.51 -14.55
CA ALA A 41 4.44 -4.51 -13.82
C ALA A 41 5.48 -3.57 -14.47
N GLU A 42 5.48 -3.50 -15.81
CA GLU A 42 6.34 -2.59 -16.58
C GLU A 42 6.06 -1.12 -16.24
N LEU A 43 4.79 -0.69 -16.26
CA LEU A 43 4.43 0.69 -15.92
C LEU A 43 4.76 1.01 -14.46
N LEU A 44 4.47 0.09 -13.54
CA LEU A 44 4.80 0.23 -12.13
C LEU A 44 6.31 0.39 -11.91
N GLY A 45 7.13 -0.39 -12.62
CA GLY A 45 8.59 -0.30 -12.62
C GLY A 45 9.08 1.01 -13.21
N LYS A 46 8.57 1.41 -14.38
CA LYS A 46 8.90 2.69 -15.04
C LYS A 46 8.62 3.88 -14.13
N CYS A 47 7.46 3.92 -13.48
CA CYS A 47 7.12 5.01 -12.54
C CYS A 47 7.97 4.96 -11.25
N ALA A 48 8.37 3.78 -10.77
CA ALA A 48 9.27 3.66 -9.63
C ALA A 48 10.69 4.16 -9.93
N ASP A 49 11.21 3.79 -11.10
CA ASP A 49 12.51 4.26 -11.59
C ASP A 49 12.50 5.77 -11.83
N TYR A 50 11.46 6.28 -12.49
CA TYR A 50 11.28 7.71 -12.70
C TYR A 50 11.27 8.47 -11.36
N ALA A 51 10.50 8.01 -10.37
CA ALA A 51 10.41 8.66 -9.08
C ALA A 51 11.76 8.67 -8.35
N SER A 52 12.44 7.51 -8.29
CA SER A 52 13.74 7.40 -7.63
C SER A 52 14.78 8.30 -8.30
N PHE A 53 14.86 8.26 -9.63
CA PHE A 53 15.80 9.08 -10.38
C PHE A 53 15.54 10.59 -10.21
N ASN A 54 14.27 11.02 -10.11
CA ASN A 54 13.99 12.44 -9.92
C ASN A 54 14.36 12.94 -8.51
N ILE A 55 14.19 12.10 -7.48
CA ILE A 55 14.41 12.48 -6.08
C ILE A 55 15.87 12.30 -5.65
N ILE A 56 16.49 11.15 -5.95
CA ILE A 56 17.86 10.79 -5.51
C ILE A 56 18.86 10.65 -6.67
N LYS A 57 18.48 11.01 -7.91
CA LYS A 57 19.35 11.03 -9.11
C LYS A 57 19.94 9.69 -9.56
N ARG A 58 19.42 8.58 -9.03
CA ARG A 58 19.83 7.21 -9.38
C ARG A 58 18.71 6.22 -9.13
N LYS A 59 18.89 4.98 -9.60
CA LYS A 59 18.05 3.84 -9.23
C LYS A 59 18.63 3.18 -7.97
N PRO A 60 17.81 2.86 -6.95
CA PRO A 60 18.28 2.14 -5.78
C PRO A 60 18.61 0.68 -6.15
N ASP A 61 19.69 0.14 -5.58
CA ASP A 61 19.97 -1.29 -5.66
C ASP A 61 19.15 -2.00 -4.57
N PRO A 62 18.26 -2.94 -4.94
CA PRO A 62 17.43 -3.64 -3.97
C PRO A 62 18.23 -4.53 -2.99
N ASN A 63 19.50 -4.83 -3.29
CA ASN A 63 20.36 -5.68 -2.46
C ASN A 63 21.14 -4.89 -1.40
N ILE A 64 21.03 -3.56 -1.38
CA ILE A 64 21.80 -2.69 -0.48
C ILE A 64 20.84 -1.85 0.35
N VAL A 65 21.12 -1.74 1.66
CA VAL A 65 20.41 -0.79 2.52
C VAL A 65 20.81 0.63 2.11
N ASP A 66 19.89 1.32 1.46
CA ASP A 66 20.09 2.66 0.93
C ASP A 66 19.43 3.72 1.82
N THR A 67 20.21 4.31 2.73
CA THR A 67 19.73 5.32 3.68
C THR A 67 19.14 6.55 2.99
N GLU A 68 19.70 6.97 1.85
CA GLU A 68 19.20 8.14 1.12
C GLU A 68 17.82 7.86 0.51
N TYR A 69 17.65 6.66 -0.07
CA TYR A 69 16.36 6.17 -0.55
C TYR A 69 15.33 6.10 0.58
N LEU A 70 15.70 5.48 1.72
CA LEU A 70 14.81 5.33 2.87
C LEU A 70 14.38 6.70 3.44
N ASN A 71 15.30 7.65 3.56
CA ASN A 71 15.00 9.02 4.01
C ASN A 71 14.08 9.78 3.07
N ASN A 72 14.02 9.40 1.79
CA ASN A 72 13.17 10.03 0.77
C ASN A 72 11.97 9.16 0.37
N LEU A 73 11.72 8.04 1.05
CA LEU A 73 10.76 7.02 0.62
C LEU A 73 9.35 7.57 0.39
N GLY A 74 8.87 8.44 1.29
CA GLY A 74 7.58 9.11 1.13
C GLY A 74 7.48 9.98 -0.12
N ARG A 75 8.53 10.74 -0.44
CA ARG A 75 8.59 11.60 -1.65
C ARG A 75 8.68 10.77 -2.92
N ILE A 76 9.42 9.66 -2.87
CA ILE A 76 9.53 8.71 -3.97
C ILE A 76 8.18 8.05 -4.23
N TYR A 77 7.49 7.58 -3.20
CA TYR A 77 6.13 7.07 -3.37
C TYR A 77 5.20 8.14 -3.91
N ASP A 78 5.25 9.37 -3.39
CA ASP A 78 4.41 10.45 -3.90
C ASP A 78 4.59 10.66 -5.41
N MET A 79 5.84 10.77 -5.86
CA MET A 79 6.15 10.98 -7.26
C MET A 79 5.82 9.76 -8.14
N LYS A 80 5.99 8.54 -7.62
CA LYS A 80 5.52 7.32 -8.30
C LYS A 80 3.99 7.35 -8.46
N GLY A 81 3.28 7.76 -7.43
CA GLY A 81 1.82 7.87 -7.44
C GLY A 81 1.35 8.91 -8.46
N LYS A 82 2.02 10.07 -8.52
CA LYS A 82 1.77 11.09 -9.54
C LYS A 82 1.92 10.54 -10.96
N CYS A 83 3.04 9.85 -11.24
CA CYS A 83 3.29 9.23 -12.54
C CYS A 83 2.17 8.27 -12.96
N LEU A 84 1.72 7.40 -12.06
CA LEU A 84 0.63 6.47 -12.33
C LEU A 84 -0.70 7.20 -12.54
N TYR A 85 -0.97 8.24 -11.75
CA TYR A 85 -2.17 9.05 -11.84
C TYR A 85 -2.29 9.79 -13.18
N GLU A 86 -1.19 10.34 -13.67
CA GLU A 86 -1.07 10.98 -14.98
C GLU A 86 -1.22 9.98 -16.14
N ASN A 87 -0.87 8.71 -15.93
CA ASN A 87 -1.12 7.62 -16.87
C ASN A 87 -2.55 7.03 -16.76
N GLY A 88 -3.46 7.72 -16.06
CA GLY A 88 -4.87 7.34 -16.00
C GLY A 88 -5.22 6.32 -14.92
N PHE A 89 -4.32 6.00 -13.99
CA PHE A 89 -4.57 5.05 -12.92
C PHE A 89 -4.98 5.74 -11.61
N ILE A 90 -5.81 5.09 -10.81
CA ILE A 90 -6.15 5.51 -9.45
C ILE A 90 -5.74 4.46 -8.45
N PHE A 91 -5.36 4.91 -7.26
CA PHE A 91 -5.01 4.02 -6.17
C PHE A 91 -6.28 3.46 -5.52
N LYS A 92 -6.39 2.13 -5.41
CA LYS A 92 -7.47 1.46 -4.69
C LYS A 92 -6.89 0.58 -3.60
N VAL A 93 -7.50 0.61 -2.43
CA VAL A 93 -7.19 -0.28 -1.32
C VAL A 93 -8.43 -1.12 -1.05
N ARG A 94 -8.24 -2.42 -0.87
CA ARG A 94 -9.32 -3.36 -0.57
C ARG A 94 -9.99 -2.99 0.75
N MET A 95 -11.32 -3.14 0.81
CA MET A 95 -12.07 -2.90 2.05
C MET A 95 -11.58 -3.84 3.16
N PHE A 96 -11.38 -3.30 4.37
CA PHE A 96 -10.80 -3.99 5.53
C PHE A 96 -9.35 -4.50 5.35
N SER A 97 -8.62 -3.97 4.37
CA SER A 97 -7.21 -4.30 4.19
C SER A 97 -6.33 -3.71 5.29
N ALA A 98 -5.33 -4.49 5.73
CA ALA A 98 -4.26 -4.03 6.61
C ALA A 98 -3.16 -3.24 5.88
N TYR A 99 -3.27 -3.02 4.57
CA TYR A 99 -2.26 -2.33 3.76
C TYR A 99 -1.78 -1.03 4.40
N CYS A 100 -2.70 -0.12 4.73
CA CYS A 100 -2.35 1.19 5.27
C CYS A 100 -1.84 1.13 6.72
N TYR A 101 -2.11 0.03 7.43
CA TYR A 101 -1.56 -0.21 8.76
C TYR A 101 -0.10 -0.67 8.67
N GLY A 102 0.21 -1.62 7.78
CA GLY A 102 1.58 -2.15 7.62
C GLY A 102 2.48 -1.32 6.70
N LEU A 103 1.92 -0.56 5.75
CA LEU A 103 2.64 0.28 4.78
C LEU A 103 2.14 1.72 4.85
N LYS A 104 2.29 2.33 6.04
CA LYS A 104 1.82 3.68 6.32
C LYS A 104 2.38 4.72 5.34
N THR A 105 3.69 4.72 5.10
CA THR A 105 4.36 5.70 4.24
C THR A 105 3.86 5.67 2.80
N SER A 106 3.71 4.49 2.18
CA SER A 106 3.18 4.40 0.82
C SER A 106 1.69 4.73 0.78
N CYS A 107 0.90 4.25 1.75
CA CYS A 107 -0.53 4.55 1.79
C CYS A 107 -0.80 6.05 1.93
N GLU A 108 -0.10 6.75 2.83
CA GLU A 108 -0.23 8.21 3.01
C GLU A 108 0.11 8.96 1.71
N ALA A 109 1.23 8.61 1.07
CA ALA A 109 1.62 9.21 -0.21
C ALA A 109 0.58 8.95 -1.31
N TYR A 110 0.01 7.75 -1.36
CA TYR A 110 -0.93 7.36 -2.41
C TYR A 110 -2.38 7.80 -2.18
N ASN A 111 -2.74 8.16 -0.95
CA ASN A 111 -4.13 8.43 -0.57
C ASN A 111 -4.78 9.55 -1.41
N LYS A 112 -3.99 10.52 -1.85
CA LYS A 112 -4.46 11.64 -2.68
C LYS A 112 -4.77 11.26 -4.13
N TYR A 113 -4.37 10.08 -4.59
CA TYR A 113 -4.58 9.58 -5.96
C TYR A 113 -5.74 8.58 -6.07
N ARG A 114 -6.65 8.55 -5.07
CA ARG A 114 -7.80 7.63 -5.06
C ARG A 114 -8.99 8.08 -5.92
N LYS A 115 -8.99 9.32 -6.42
CA LYS A 115 -10.09 9.94 -7.18
C LYS A 115 -9.55 10.53 -8.47
#